data_AF-K0BAL6-F1
#
_entry.id   AF-K0BAL6-F1
#
_cell.length_a   1.000
_cell.length_b   1.000
_cell.length_c   1.000
_cell.angle_alpha   90.00
_cell.angle_beta   90.00
_cell.angle_gamma   90.00
#
_symmetry.space_group_name_H-M   'P 1'
#
loop_
_entity.id
_entity.type
_entity.pdbx_description
1 polymer ?
#
loop_
_entity_poly.entity_id
_entity_poly.type
_entity_poly.pdbx_seq_one_letter_code
_entity_poly.pdbx_strand_id
1 'polypeptide(L)'
;MRIKNQTLFFSGIIVLILGTTIIIFDYPQIQFLENMDSESYYLLDEEKKRIHQRMIIEFFAGMGIFVGGIILLALSFLKRFENGLR
;
A
#
# COMPACT_ATOMS: atom_id res chain seq x y z
N MET A 1 -14.49 13.65 -19.38
CA MET A 1 -13.14 13.04 -19.41
C MET A 1 -13.29 11.62 -19.93
N ARG A 2 -12.67 11.22 -21.05
CA ARG A 2 -12.80 9.85 -21.61
C ARG A 2 -11.50 9.08 -21.39
N ILE A 3 -11.57 7.97 -20.67
CA ILE A 3 -10.42 7.10 -20.36
C ILE A 3 -10.12 6.25 -21.60
N LYS A 4 -9.00 6.50 -22.29
CA LYS A 4 -8.60 5.74 -23.49
C LYS A 4 -8.05 4.35 -23.13
N ASN A 5 -7.28 4.25 -22.04
CA ASN A 5 -6.75 2.98 -21.56
C ASN A 5 -7.51 2.52 -20.31
N GLN A 6 -8.72 2.00 -20.55
CA GLN A 6 -9.59 1.51 -19.49
C GLN A 6 -8.92 0.39 -18.69
N THR A 7 -8.17 -0.50 -19.33
CA THR A 7 -7.45 -1.59 -18.65
C THR A 7 -6.43 -1.08 -17.63
N LEU A 8 -5.57 -0.12 -18.01
CA LEU A 8 -4.62 0.49 -17.07
C LEU A 8 -5.31 1.24 -15.93
N PHE A 9 -6.43 1.89 -16.22
CA PHE A 9 -7.21 2.58 -15.22
C PHE A 9 -7.79 1.61 -14.19
N PHE A 10 -8.47 0.54 -14.64
CA PHE A 10 -9.02 -0.47 -13.75
C PHE A 10 -7.94 -1.25 -12.99
N SER A 11 -6.81 -1.58 -13.64
CA SER A 11 -5.68 -2.21 -12.94
C SER A 11 -5.11 -1.28 -11.87
N GLY A 12 -4.99 0.02 -12.15
CA GLY A 12 -4.60 1.02 -11.17
C GLY A 12 -5.53 1.07 -9.96
N ILE A 13 -6.86 1.01 -10.18
CA ILE A 13 -7.85 0.94 -9.09
C ILE A 13 -7.67 -0.32 -8.26
N ILE A 14 -7.54 -1.50 -8.89
CA ILE A 14 -7.37 -2.77 -8.17
C ILE A 14 -6.10 -2.74 -7.31
N VAL A 15 -4.99 -2.28 -7.89
CA VAL A 15 -3.71 -2.15 -7.18
C VAL A 15 -3.82 -1.16 -6.02
N LEU A 16 -4.52 -0.03 -6.20
CA LEU A 16 -4.79 0.92 -5.12
C LEU A 16 -5.58 0.30 -3.98
N ILE A 17 -6.68 -0.40 -4.29
CA ILE A 17 -7.50 -1.07 -3.27
C ILE A 17 -6.65 -2.07 -2.49
N LEU A 18 -5.83 -2.87 -3.17
CA LEU A 18 -4.93 -3.83 -2.52
C LEU A 18 -3.92 -3.14 -1.59
N GLY A 19 -3.22 -2.11 -2.08
CA GLY A 19 -2.25 -1.37 -1.27
C GLY A 19 -2.88 -0.67 -0.07
N THR A 20 -4.01 0.00 -0.27
CA THR A 20 -4.76 0.67 0.81
C THR A 20 -5.28 -0.34 1.85
N THR A 21 -5.74 -1.51 1.42
CA THR A 21 -6.21 -2.57 2.32
C THR A 21 -5.10 -3.00 3.27
N ILE A 22 -3.91 -3.32 2.75
CA ILE A 22 -2.73 -3.70 3.55
C ILE A 22 -2.40 -2.60 4.58
N ILE A 23 -2.29 -1.35 4.14
CA ILE A 23 -1.95 -0.21 5.01
C ILE A 23 -2.97 -0.03 6.14
N ILE A 24 -4.28 -0.06 5.84
CA ILE A 24 -5.33 0.17 6.84
C ILE A 24 -5.37 -0.95 7.89
N PHE A 25 -5.12 -2.20 7.49
CA PHE A 25 -5.14 -3.33 8.41
C PHE A 25 -3.86 -3.44 9.25
N ASP A 26 -2.70 -3.16 8.66
CA ASP A 26 -1.41 -3.35 9.33
C ASP A 26 -1.06 -2.16 10.24
N TYR A 27 -1.40 -0.92 9.85
CA TYR A 27 -1.01 0.28 10.60
C TYR A 27 -1.45 0.28 12.07
N PRO A 28 -2.72 -0.03 12.42
CA PRO A 28 -3.16 -0.06 13.82
C PRO A 28 -2.43 -1.11 14.65
N GLN A 29 -2.09 -2.26 14.04
CA GLN A 29 -1.40 -3.35 14.72
C GLN A 29 0.06 -2.98 14.99
N ILE A 30 0.76 -2.40 14.01
CA ILE A 30 2.12 -1.88 14.17
C ILE A 30 2.13 -0.81 15.25
N GLN A 31 1.22 0.16 15.16
CA GLN A 31 1.11 1.25 16.13
C GLN A 31 0.84 0.72 17.56
N PHE A 32 0.01 -0.30 17.71
CA PHE A 32 -0.22 -0.93 19.01
C PHE A 32 1.06 -1.55 19.58
N LEU A 33 1.83 -2.24 18.75
CA LEU A 33 3.08 -2.90 19.15
C LEU A 33 4.21 -1.91 19.45
N GLU A 34 4.33 -0.83 18.67
CA GLU A 34 5.36 0.20 18.87
C GLU A 34 5.12 1.06 20.11
N ASN A 35 3.87 1.23 20.54
CA ASN A 35 3.52 2.01 21.73
C ASN A 35 3.55 1.20 23.03
N MET A 36 3.89 -0.09 22.99
CA MET A 36 4.08 -0.87 24.21
C MET A 36 5.36 -0.43 24.94
N ASP A 37 5.28 -0.35 26.26
CA ASP A 37 6.45 -0.07 27.10
C ASP A 37 7.53 -1.13 26.85
N SER A 38 8.80 -0.72 26.83
CA SER A 38 9.93 -1.57 26.46
C SER A 38 10.04 -2.84 27.30
N GLU A 39 9.66 -2.78 28.59
CA GLU A 39 9.60 -3.93 29.49
C GLU A 39 8.51 -4.92 29.04
N SER A 40 7.30 -4.42 28.74
CA SER A 40 6.20 -5.24 28.22
C SER A 40 6.50 -5.84 26.85
N TYR A 41 7.20 -5.10 25.98
CA TYR A 41 7.66 -5.58 24.67
C TYR A 41 8.81 -6.59 24.81
N TYR A 42 9.68 -6.46 25.82
CA TYR A 42 10.73 -7.45 26.07
C TYR A 42 10.14 -8.78 26.56
N LEU A 43 9.09 -8.72 27.38
CA LEU A 43 8.34 -9.90 27.85
C LEU A 43 7.48 -10.56 26.77
N LEU A 44 7.32 -9.93 25.60
CA LEU A 44 6.65 -10.57 24.45
C LEU A 44 7.45 -11.78 23.97
N ASP A 45 6.71 -12.85 23.70
CA ASP A 45 7.25 -14.06 23.08
C ASP A 45 8.00 -13.74 21.77
N GLU A 46 9.09 -14.47 21.52
CA GLU A 46 9.94 -14.24 20.34
C GLU A 46 9.16 -14.40 19.03
N GLU A 47 8.15 -15.27 18.98
CA GLU A 47 7.30 -15.45 17.81
C GLU A 47 6.51 -14.16 17.52
N LYS A 48 5.97 -13.52 18.56
CA LYS A 48 5.24 -12.24 18.42
C LYS A 48 6.15 -11.11 17.93
N LYS A 49 7.40 -11.06 18.39
CA LYS A 49 8.39 -10.09 17.89
C LYS A 49 8.70 -10.31 16.41
N ARG A 50 8.81 -11.57 15.97
CA ARG A 50 9.01 -11.92 14.55
C ARG A 50 7.79 -11.55 13.70
N ILE A 51 6.59 -11.74 14.22
CA ILE A 51 5.34 -11.31 13.55
C ILE A 51 5.33 -9.79 13.38
N HIS A 52 5.68 -9.02 14.41
CA HIS A 52 5.76 -7.56 14.32
C HIS A 52 6.74 -7.10 13.23
N GLN A 53 7.93 -7.70 13.16
CA GLN A 53 8.91 -7.39 12.11
C GLN A 53 8.39 -7.73 10.70
N ARG A 54 7.69 -8.85 10.53
CA ARG A 54 7.06 -9.21 9.25
C ARG A 54 5.97 -8.23 8.86
N MET A 55 5.13 -7.83 9.81
CA MET A 55 4.06 -6.87 9.60
C MET A 55 4.59 -5.50 9.17
N ILE A 56 5.73 -5.04 9.72
CA ILE A 56 6.40 -3.82 9.25
C ILE A 56 6.81 -3.96 7.77
N ILE A 57 7.38 -5.09 7.37
CA ILE A 57 7.77 -5.34 5.98
C ILE A 57 6.53 -5.38 5.06
N GLU A 58 5.46 -6.05 5.48
CA GLU A 58 4.19 -6.13 4.76
C GLU A 58 3.57 -4.74 4.58
N PHE A 59 3.62 -3.89 5.60
CA PHE A 59 3.16 -2.51 5.55
C PHE A 59 3.94 -1.69 4.50
N PHE A 60 5.28 -1.78 4.49
CA PHE A 60 6.09 -1.10 3.47
C PHE A 60 5.83 -1.64 2.06
N ALA A 61 5.62 -2.94 1.90
CA ALA A 61 5.20 -3.51 0.63
C ALA A 61 3.82 -2.96 0.20
N GLY A 62 2.87 -2.84 1.13
CA GLY A 62 1.57 -2.20 0.93
C GLY A 62 1.68 -0.74 0.46
N MET A 63 2.58 0.05 1.06
CA MET A 63 2.89 1.41 0.61
C MET A 63 3.45 1.41 -0.83
N GLY A 64 4.36 0.49 -1.16
CA GLY A 64 4.89 0.35 -2.51
C GLY A 64 3.79 0.04 -3.55
N ILE A 65 2.90 -0.89 -3.23
CA ILE A 65 1.73 -1.24 -4.06
C ILE A 65 0.82 -0.02 -4.22
N PHE A 66 0.52 0.70 -3.13
CA PHE A 66 -0.32 1.89 -3.17
C PHE A 66 0.26 2.97 -4.09
N VAL A 67 1.54 3.30 -3.95
CA VAL A 67 2.24 4.26 -4.82
C VAL A 67 2.22 3.78 -6.28
N GLY A 68 2.46 2.49 -6.53
CA GLY A 68 2.36 1.89 -7.86
C GLY A 68 0.97 2.07 -8.47
N GLY A 69 -0.09 1.90 -7.67
CA GLY A 69 -1.47 2.15 -8.08
C GLY A 69 -1.75 3.60 -8.49
N ILE A 70 -1.23 4.57 -7.72
CA ILE A 70 -1.31 6.01 -8.06
C ILE A 70 -0.63 6.27 -9.40
N ILE A 71 0.57 5.73 -9.61
CA ILE A 71 1.34 5.89 -10.85
C ILE A 71 0.55 5.31 -12.04
N LEU A 72 -0.03 4.12 -11.90
CA LEU A 72 -0.85 3.51 -12.95
C LEU A 72 -2.05 4.38 -13.33
N LEU A 73 -2.75 4.95 -12.33
CA LEU A 73 -3.83 5.90 -12.59
C LEU A 73 -3.31 7.14 -13.32
N ALA A 74 -2.22 7.76 -12.86
CA ALA A 74 -1.64 8.93 -13.50
C ALA A 74 -1.26 8.65 -14.97
N LEU A 75 -0.63 7.51 -15.24
CA LEU A 75 -0.26 7.08 -16.59
C LEU A 75 -1.48 6.81 -17.48
N SER A 76 -2.57 6.28 -16.92
CA SER A 76 -3.83 6.07 -17.65
C SER A 76 -4.44 7.38 -18.16
N PHE A 77 -4.22 8.48 -17.44
CA PHE A 77 -4.63 9.83 -17.84
C PHE A 77 -3.58 10.54 -18.72
N LEU A 78 -2.28 10.33 -18.51
CA LEU A 78 -1.21 10.96 -19.32
C LEU A 78 -1.23 10.49 -20.78
N LYS A 79 -1.46 9.20 -21.05
CA LYS A 79 -1.61 8.68 -22.44
C LYS A 79 -2.78 9.32 -23.22
N ARG A 80 -3.69 10.04 -22.55
CA ARG A 80 -4.72 10.87 -23.19
C ARG A 80 -4.13 12.14 -23.81
N PHE A 81 -3.18 12.80 -23.15
CA PHE A 81 -2.57 14.04 -23.65
C PHE A 81 -1.75 13.79 -24.91
N GLU A 82 -0.96 12.72 -24.92
CA GLU A 82 -0.12 12.36 -26.07
C GLU A 82 -0.92 11.97 -27.32
N ASN A 83 -2.07 11.29 -27.13
CA ASN A 83 -2.95 10.84 -28.22
C ASN A 83 -4.13 11.79 -28.51
N GLY A 84 -4.13 13.01 -27.95
CA GLY A 84 -5.15 14.05 -28.18
C GLY A 84 -4.56 15.34 -28.76
N LEU A 85 -3.23 15.51 -28.72
CA LEU A 85 -2.46 16.58 -29.36
C LEU A 85 -2.07 16.27 -30.82
N ARG A 86 -2.66 15.22 -31.41
CA ARG A 86 -2.40 14.79 -32.79
C ARG A 86 -3.67 14.85 -33.62
#